data_AF-A0A2V8P8G9-F1
#
_entry.id   AF-A0A2V8P8G9-F1
#
_cell.length_a   1.000
_cell.length_b   1.000
_cell.length_c   1.000
_cell.angle_alpha   90.00
_cell.angle_beta   90.00
_cell.angle_gamma   90.00
#
_symmetry.space_group_name_H-M   'P 1'
#
loop_
_entity.id
_entity.type
_entity.pdbx_description
1 polymer ?
#
loop_
_entity_poly.entity_id
_entity_poly.type
_entity_poly.pdbx_seq_one_letter_code
_entity_poly.pdbx_strand_id
1 'polypeptide(L)'
;NNPVYQFTDNLNWVKGRHTLTLGGTWLHTSFYSHTFGTAGVPQYNLGVVTADPINNVLRNALPSINTSGNDIANALGLYALLTGRVTSVSVATQVDEQTHKYIQFAETMQRYAFTTFGFYAQGSFRCRPDLTLNFGLRWQFDGDIHSGNDLLSQPSGDNFFGPSTGLFQPGVVNGNLNPAFVLVIHPYGRDYVNPAPNFGFAWNPSGERAGWFGKLLGDRKTVVRGAYSITFFNEGLNSISNSLSGGRGLTQSGTAANGVEFVPGSLELRSPAPAIKVFPATFGFPIYQNAFSSPVGGNYVDPNLVSPYVQNWSLGIQRQLTNNITLEVRYVGNKATHMWHRQNMQEVNIFENGFLNDFIQAKKNLDINIANGKGNTFINNNLAGQAPLPIFQAAFGALGNQAALSASQGFGNATFIQNLNQGVAGTLAQTLATSPTNFCRLVGNKVAS
;
A
#
# COMPACT_ATOMS: atom_id res chain seq x y z
N ASN A 1 18.17 12.56 -5.40
CA ASN A 1 19.48 12.72 -4.71
C ASN A 1 19.22 12.70 -3.19
N ASN A 2 20.14 12.19 -2.38
CA ASN A 2 19.95 12.03 -0.93
C ASN A 2 21.20 12.47 -0.12
N PRO A 3 21.51 13.78 -0.06
CA PRO A 3 22.61 14.26 0.77
C PRO A 3 22.38 13.99 2.26
N VAL A 4 23.46 13.56 2.92
CA VAL A 4 23.51 13.22 4.34
C VAL A 4 24.58 14.06 5.01
N TYR A 5 24.21 14.73 6.11
CA TYR A 5 25.11 15.48 6.96
C TYR A 5 25.22 14.77 8.29
N GLN A 6 26.44 14.41 8.70
CA GLN A 6 26.68 13.70 9.94
C GLN A 6 27.74 14.41 10.77
N PHE A 7 27.46 14.57 12.06
CA PHE A 7 28.42 14.99 13.07
C PHE A 7 28.49 13.92 14.16
N THR A 8 29.70 13.51 14.54
CA THR A 8 29.94 12.51 15.59
C THR A 8 31.06 13.00 16.50
N ASP A 9 30.84 12.89 17.80
CA ASP A 9 31.84 13.16 18.84
C ASP A 9 32.07 11.91 19.70
N ASN A 10 33.32 11.70 20.10
CA ASN A 10 33.76 10.54 20.87
C ASN A 10 34.85 10.92 21.87
N LEU A 11 34.55 10.76 23.15
CA LEU A 11 35.51 10.85 24.25
C LEU A 11 35.76 9.48 24.84
N ASN A 12 37.03 9.04 24.83
CA ASN A 12 37.46 7.83 25.52
C ASN A 12 38.28 8.19 26.76
N TRP A 13 37.86 7.72 27.92
CA TRP A 13 38.54 7.92 29.18
C TRP A 13 38.89 6.57 29.83
N VAL A 14 40.17 6.36 30.06
CA VAL A 14 40.68 5.16 30.73
C VAL A 14 41.23 5.56 32.09
N LYS A 15 40.70 4.94 33.16
CA LYS A 15 41.19 5.13 34.52
C LYS A 15 41.23 3.79 35.25
N GLY A 16 42.43 3.26 35.45
CA GLY A 16 42.66 2.01 36.16
C GLY A 16 41.95 0.83 35.49
N ARG A 17 40.92 0.28 36.14
CA ARG A 17 40.13 -0.87 35.67
C ARG A 17 38.89 -0.48 34.85
N HIS A 18 38.68 0.81 34.64
CA HIS A 18 37.53 1.36 33.95
C HIS A 18 37.95 1.99 32.63
N THR A 19 37.25 1.63 31.57
CA THR A 19 37.26 2.32 30.28
C THR A 19 35.86 2.86 30.05
N LEU A 20 35.71 4.17 29.89
CA LEU A 20 34.45 4.83 29.60
C LEU A 20 34.54 5.48 28.22
N THR A 21 33.53 5.28 27.39
CA THR A 21 33.32 6.01 26.14
C THR A 21 32.04 6.80 26.27
N LEU A 22 32.13 8.11 26.01
CA LEU A 22 31.00 9.03 25.96
C LEU A 22 30.98 9.65 24.56
N GLY A 23 29.80 9.99 24.07
CA GLY A 23 29.73 10.65 22.78
C GLY A 23 28.33 11.02 22.36
N GLY A 24 28.27 11.61 21.18
CA GLY A 24 27.03 12.06 20.56
C GLY A 24 27.10 11.91 19.05
N THR A 25 25.94 11.71 18.45
CA THR A 25 25.76 11.65 17.00
C THR A 25 24.60 12.55 16.61
N TRP A 26 24.77 13.29 15.53
CA TRP A 26 23.70 14.00 14.84
C TRP A 26 23.78 13.64 13.36
N LEU A 27 22.63 13.33 12.76
CA LEU A 27 22.48 12.90 11.39
C LEU A 27 21.28 13.62 10.80
N HIS A 28 21.48 14.41 9.75
CA HIS A 28 20.42 14.99 8.95
C HIS A 28 20.46 14.41 7.54
N THR A 29 19.33 13.88 7.10
CA THR A 29 19.17 13.30 5.77
C THR A 29 18.10 14.09 5.05
N SER A 30 18.42 14.54 3.84
CA SER A 30 17.45 15.21 2.97
C SER A 30 17.41 14.52 1.62
N PHE A 31 16.22 14.39 1.08
CA PHE A 31 15.98 13.72 -0.19
C PHE A 31 15.17 14.65 -1.08
N TYR A 32 15.53 14.68 -2.36
CA TYR A 32 14.63 15.20 -3.38
C TYR A 32 14.62 14.31 -4.61
N SER A 33 13.45 14.26 -5.26
CA SER A 33 13.24 13.63 -6.56
C SER A 33 12.39 14.53 -7.43
N HIS A 34 12.81 14.67 -8.69
CA HIS A 34 12.00 15.23 -9.75
C HIS A 34 11.71 14.13 -10.78
N THR A 35 10.48 14.09 -11.29
CA THR A 35 10.05 13.12 -12.29
C THR A 35 9.11 13.79 -13.29
N PHE A 36 9.40 13.67 -14.59
CA PHE A 36 8.52 14.20 -15.64
C PHE A 36 7.39 13.23 -15.99
N GLY A 37 7.63 11.91 -15.91
CA GLY A 37 6.62 10.89 -16.27
C GLY A 37 6.05 11.15 -17.67
N THR A 38 4.72 11.24 -17.76
CA THR A 38 3.96 11.58 -18.99
C THR A 38 3.38 12.99 -18.98
N ALA A 39 3.91 13.89 -18.14
CA ALA A 39 3.40 15.25 -17.99
C ALA A 39 3.35 16.01 -19.33
N GLY A 40 2.15 16.39 -19.76
CA GLY A 40 1.92 17.10 -21.02
C GLY A 40 2.01 16.24 -22.28
N VAL A 41 2.43 14.97 -22.19
CA VAL A 41 2.51 14.08 -23.35
C VAL A 41 1.18 13.36 -23.53
N PRO A 42 0.40 13.64 -24.59
CA PRO A 42 -0.87 12.97 -24.82
C PRO A 42 -0.63 11.50 -25.21
N GLN A 43 -1.39 10.60 -24.58
CA GLN A 43 -1.45 9.20 -24.94
C GLN A 43 -2.68 8.94 -25.78
N TYR A 44 -2.49 8.43 -27.00
CA TYR A 44 -3.57 8.05 -27.91
C TYR A 44 -3.81 6.56 -27.85
N ASN A 45 -5.05 6.16 -27.59
CA ASN A 45 -5.49 4.78 -27.71
C ASN A 45 -6.23 4.61 -29.03
N LEU A 46 -5.84 3.61 -29.80
CA LEU A 46 -6.47 3.29 -31.07
C LEU A 46 -7.41 2.11 -30.91
N GLY A 47 -8.48 2.11 -31.70
CA GLY A 47 -9.43 1.01 -31.72
C GLY A 47 -10.76 1.37 -32.38
N VAL A 48 -11.68 0.40 -32.37
CA VAL A 48 -13.06 0.58 -32.79
C VAL A 48 -13.95 0.17 -31.62
N VAL A 49 -14.71 1.11 -31.07
CA VAL A 49 -15.68 0.81 -30.00
C VAL A 49 -16.95 0.19 -30.57
N THR A 50 -17.76 -0.47 -29.75
CA THR A 50 -19.00 -1.13 -30.21
C THR A 50 -19.98 -0.18 -30.88
N ALA A 51 -20.12 1.03 -30.34
CA ALA A 51 -21.02 2.08 -30.86
C ALA A 51 -20.52 2.73 -32.17
N ASP A 52 -19.33 2.36 -32.61
CA ASP A 52 -18.73 2.90 -33.80
C ASP A 52 -19.38 2.31 -35.07
N PRO A 53 -19.83 3.12 -36.05
CA PRO A 53 -20.47 2.61 -37.25
C PRO A 53 -19.64 1.58 -38.02
N ILE A 54 -18.31 1.69 -38.04
CA ILE A 54 -17.47 0.76 -38.80
C ILE A 54 -17.44 -0.64 -38.17
N ASN A 55 -17.75 -0.76 -36.88
CA ASN A 55 -17.78 -2.06 -36.20
C ASN A 55 -18.74 -3.02 -36.91
N ASN A 56 -19.95 -2.55 -37.21
CA ASN A 56 -20.95 -3.36 -37.91
C ASN A 56 -20.58 -3.58 -39.39
N VAL A 57 -20.00 -2.56 -40.04
CA VAL A 57 -19.57 -2.66 -41.44
C VAL A 57 -18.51 -3.76 -41.61
N LEU A 58 -17.46 -3.77 -40.77
CA LEU A 58 -16.39 -4.76 -40.85
C LEU A 58 -16.87 -6.17 -40.47
N ARG A 59 -17.76 -6.28 -39.48
CA ARG A 59 -18.39 -7.56 -39.11
C ARG A 59 -19.20 -8.17 -40.24
N ASN A 60 -19.90 -7.35 -41.02
CA ASN A 60 -20.69 -7.80 -42.16
C ASN A 60 -19.82 -8.06 -43.41
N ALA A 61 -18.74 -7.30 -43.59
CA ALA A 61 -17.84 -7.42 -44.74
C ALA A 61 -16.89 -8.62 -44.66
N LEU A 62 -16.69 -9.20 -43.48
CA LEU A 62 -15.80 -10.34 -43.23
C LEU A 62 -16.62 -11.59 -42.83
N PRO A 63 -17.35 -12.23 -43.75
CA PRO A 63 -18.27 -13.34 -43.41
C PRO A 63 -17.55 -14.64 -43.02
N SER A 64 -16.26 -14.79 -43.36
CA SER A 64 -15.49 -16.03 -43.14
C SER A 64 -14.55 -15.98 -41.94
N ILE A 65 -14.59 -14.92 -41.13
CA ILE A 65 -13.82 -14.85 -39.88
C ILE A 65 -14.71 -15.24 -38.70
N ASN A 66 -14.08 -15.70 -37.62
CA ASN A 66 -14.81 -15.92 -36.38
C ASN A 66 -15.25 -14.57 -35.77
N THR A 67 -16.52 -14.23 -35.95
CA THR A 67 -17.11 -12.96 -35.48
C THR A 67 -17.45 -12.95 -33.98
N SER A 68 -17.35 -14.10 -33.30
CA SER A 68 -17.53 -14.27 -31.85
C SER A 68 -16.21 -14.51 -31.10
N GLY A 69 -15.07 -14.48 -31.80
CA GLY A 69 -13.74 -14.71 -31.24
C GLY A 69 -12.77 -13.54 -31.41
N ASN A 70 -11.47 -13.82 -31.25
CA ASN A 70 -10.41 -12.81 -31.35
C ASN A 70 -10.16 -12.32 -32.78
N ASP A 71 -10.57 -13.09 -33.81
CA ASP A 71 -10.31 -12.74 -35.21
C ASP A 71 -10.93 -11.40 -35.61
N ILE A 72 -12.18 -11.16 -35.21
CA ILE A 72 -12.84 -9.87 -35.45
C ILE A 72 -12.21 -8.75 -34.62
N ALA A 73 -11.78 -9.01 -33.39
CA ALA A 73 -11.10 -8.02 -32.56
C ALA A 73 -9.76 -7.60 -33.19
N ASN A 74 -9.02 -8.56 -33.73
CA ASN A 74 -7.77 -8.32 -34.46
C ASN A 74 -8.02 -7.52 -35.75
N ALA A 75 -9.06 -7.86 -36.51
CA ALA A 75 -9.43 -7.12 -37.72
C ALA A 75 -9.82 -5.66 -37.42
N LEU A 76 -10.63 -5.44 -36.38
CA LEU A 76 -11.01 -4.10 -35.91
C LEU A 76 -9.79 -3.31 -35.40
N GLY A 77 -8.88 -3.97 -34.67
CA GLY A 77 -7.64 -3.36 -34.19
C GLY A 77 -6.70 -2.97 -35.32
N LEU A 78 -6.51 -3.85 -36.31
CA LEU A 78 -5.71 -3.55 -37.50
C LEU A 78 -6.31 -2.40 -38.32
N TYR A 79 -7.63 -2.40 -38.52
CA TYR A 79 -8.31 -1.31 -39.19
C TYR A 79 -8.09 0.02 -38.46
N ALA A 80 -8.25 0.04 -37.13
CA ALA A 80 -8.03 1.23 -36.34
C ALA A 80 -6.58 1.72 -36.40
N LEU A 81 -5.60 0.81 -36.40
CA LEU A 81 -4.19 1.17 -36.55
C LEU A 81 -3.92 1.80 -37.92
N LEU A 82 -4.40 1.19 -39.01
CA LEU A 82 -4.16 1.66 -40.37
C LEU A 82 -4.87 2.98 -40.68
N THR A 83 -6.05 3.21 -40.10
CA THR A 83 -6.82 4.45 -40.29
C THR A 83 -6.49 5.52 -39.25
N GLY A 84 -5.70 5.18 -38.23
CA GLY A 84 -5.42 6.04 -37.09
C GLY A 84 -6.66 6.33 -36.25
N ARG A 85 -7.59 5.40 -36.12
CA ARG A 85 -8.86 5.59 -35.41
C ARG A 85 -8.67 5.67 -33.90
N VAL A 86 -9.09 6.77 -33.29
CA VAL A 86 -8.86 7.03 -31.86
C VAL A 86 -10.08 6.64 -31.03
N THR A 87 -9.85 5.90 -29.94
CA THR A 87 -10.87 5.55 -28.94
C THR A 87 -10.79 6.44 -27.71
N SER A 88 -9.60 6.88 -27.33
CA SER A 88 -9.40 7.88 -26.30
C SER A 88 -8.09 8.62 -26.44
N VAL A 89 -8.03 9.83 -25.89
CA VAL A 89 -6.80 10.60 -25.70
C VAL A 89 -6.69 10.98 -24.23
N SER A 90 -5.62 10.57 -23.57
CA SER A 90 -5.38 10.91 -22.16
C SER A 90 -4.20 11.86 -22.03
N VAL A 91 -4.26 12.78 -21.07
CA VAL A 91 -3.14 13.64 -20.71
C VAL A 91 -3.01 13.71 -19.20
N ALA A 92 -1.77 13.79 -18.72
CA ALA A 92 -1.47 14.11 -17.34
C ALA A 92 -0.82 15.49 -17.27
N THR A 93 -1.13 16.24 -16.21
CA THR A 93 -0.49 17.51 -15.85
C THR A 93 0.06 17.36 -14.44
N GLN A 94 1.16 18.06 -14.16
CA GLN A 94 1.82 18.02 -12.86
C GLN A 94 1.77 19.39 -12.23
N VAL A 95 1.73 19.42 -10.90
CA VAL A 95 1.88 20.66 -10.17
C VAL A 95 3.32 21.13 -10.22
N ASP A 96 3.52 22.38 -10.60
CA ASP A 96 4.81 23.06 -10.51
C ASP A 96 5.06 23.55 -9.07
N GLU A 97 6.26 23.29 -8.54
CA GLU A 97 6.64 23.57 -7.15
C GLU A 97 6.60 25.07 -6.81
N GLN A 98 6.89 25.96 -7.76
CA GLN A 98 7.00 27.39 -7.49
C GLN A 98 5.66 28.11 -7.67
N THR A 99 4.91 27.75 -8.71
CA THR A 99 3.70 28.45 -9.10
C THR A 99 2.43 27.84 -8.52
N HIS A 100 2.49 26.61 -7.99
CA HIS A 100 1.35 25.86 -7.46
C HIS A 100 0.22 25.72 -8.48
N LYS A 101 0.58 25.54 -9.76
CA LYS A 101 -0.37 25.35 -10.86
C LYS A 101 -0.11 24.05 -11.57
N TYR A 102 -1.19 23.41 -12.02
CA TYR A 102 -1.09 22.31 -12.96
C TYR A 102 -0.64 22.85 -14.32
N ILE A 103 0.52 22.41 -14.76
CA ILE A 103 1.05 22.77 -16.09
C ILE A 103 1.50 21.50 -16.82
N GLN A 104 1.49 21.59 -18.15
CA GLN A 104 2.06 20.54 -19.00
C GLN A 104 3.59 20.61 -18.95
N PHE A 105 4.23 19.45 -19.09
CA PHE A 105 5.69 19.32 -19.09
C PHE A 105 6.40 19.80 -17.81
N ALA A 106 5.67 19.97 -16.70
CA ALA A 106 6.28 20.15 -15.38
C ALA A 106 6.78 18.81 -14.81
N GLU A 107 7.84 18.90 -14.02
CA GLU A 107 8.27 17.81 -13.14
C GLU A 107 7.45 17.79 -11.85
N THR A 108 7.14 16.61 -11.33
CA THR A 108 6.70 16.48 -9.94
C THR A 108 7.91 16.59 -9.04
N MET A 109 7.95 17.59 -8.17
CA MET A 109 9.01 17.74 -7.19
C MET A 109 8.58 17.21 -5.83
N GLN A 110 9.31 16.23 -5.31
CA GLN A 110 9.11 15.74 -3.95
C GLN A 110 10.36 16.02 -3.13
N ARG A 111 10.17 16.59 -1.95
CA ARG A 111 11.24 16.86 -0.99
C ARG A 111 10.88 16.21 0.34
N TYR A 112 11.84 15.56 0.95
CA TYR A 112 11.69 15.02 2.29
C TYR A 112 12.95 15.26 3.10
N ALA A 113 12.81 15.38 4.41
CA ALA A 113 13.94 15.43 5.32
C ALA A 113 13.61 14.78 6.66
N PHE A 114 14.64 14.36 7.38
CA PHE A 114 14.54 13.94 8.76
C PHE A 114 15.89 14.10 9.45
N THR A 115 15.85 14.17 10.77
CA THR A 115 17.04 14.32 11.61
C THR A 115 16.97 13.31 12.75
N THR A 116 18.02 12.54 12.92
CA THR A 116 18.22 11.69 14.10
C THR A 116 19.42 12.21 14.89
N PHE A 117 19.31 12.27 16.20
CA PHE A 117 20.45 12.52 17.06
C PHE A 117 20.42 11.61 18.27
N GLY A 118 21.54 11.50 18.98
CA GLY A 118 21.59 10.67 20.16
C GLY A 118 22.87 10.86 20.93
N PHE A 119 22.77 10.64 22.23
CA PHE A 119 23.89 10.64 23.16
C PHE A 119 24.11 9.24 23.67
N TYR A 120 25.35 8.89 23.98
CA TYR A 120 25.65 7.58 24.57
C TYR A 120 26.75 7.67 25.61
N ALA A 121 26.64 6.74 26.54
CA ALA A 121 27.67 6.42 27.51
C ALA A 121 27.79 4.91 27.58
N GLN A 122 29.01 4.39 27.45
CA GLN A 122 29.30 2.98 27.63
C GLN A 122 30.59 2.79 28.40
N GLY A 123 30.64 1.78 29.24
CA GLY A 123 31.77 1.46 30.09
C GLY A 123 32.13 -0.01 29.99
N SER A 124 33.43 -0.28 30.07
CA SER A 124 33.99 -1.60 30.36
C SER A 124 34.67 -1.54 31.72
N PHE A 125 34.31 -2.46 32.58
CA PHE A 125 34.86 -2.58 33.93
C PHE A 125 35.41 -3.98 34.14
N ARG A 126 36.72 -4.07 34.35
CA ARG A 126 37.36 -5.32 34.79
C ARG A 126 37.18 -5.47 36.30
N CYS A 127 36.02 -5.99 36.70
CA CYS A 127 35.65 -6.21 38.11
C CYS A 127 36.67 -7.11 38.82
N ARG A 128 37.09 -8.18 38.16
CA ARG A 128 38.13 -9.12 38.59
C ARG A 128 39.00 -9.52 37.41
N PRO A 129 40.21 -10.09 37.59
CA PRO A 129 41.04 -10.55 36.48
C PRO A 129 40.35 -11.57 35.56
N ASP A 130 39.34 -12.27 36.08
CA ASP A 130 38.51 -13.24 35.39
C ASP A 130 37.13 -12.72 34.96
N LEU A 131 36.72 -11.50 35.34
CA LEU A 131 35.38 -10.98 35.06
C LEU A 131 35.44 -9.55 34.52
N THR A 132 34.99 -9.38 33.28
CA THR A 132 34.76 -8.08 32.65
C THR A 132 33.26 -7.87 32.46
N LEU A 133 32.77 -6.70 32.87
CA LEU A 133 31.41 -6.24 32.62
C LEU A 133 31.45 -5.11 31.60
N ASN A 134 30.52 -5.14 30.66
CA ASN A 134 30.27 -4.05 29.72
C ASN A 134 28.84 -3.57 29.94
N PHE A 135 28.66 -2.27 29.99
CA PHE A 135 27.35 -1.65 30.17
C PHE A 135 27.32 -0.37 29.38
N GLY A 136 26.17 -0.01 28.85
CA GLY A 136 26.00 1.22 28.12
C GLY A 136 24.56 1.57 27.92
N LEU A 137 24.34 2.83 27.63
CA LEU A 137 23.06 3.38 27.25
C LEU A 137 23.29 4.37 26.13
N ARG A 138 22.55 4.20 25.04
CA ARG A 138 22.34 5.24 24.04
C ARG A 138 20.93 5.77 24.23
N TRP A 139 20.76 7.09 24.22
CA TRP A 139 19.46 7.71 24.08
C TRP A 139 19.36 8.27 22.67
N GLN A 140 18.43 7.76 21.88
CA GLN A 140 18.17 8.21 20.52
C GLN A 140 16.96 9.13 20.47
N PHE A 141 17.01 10.11 19.58
CA PHE A 141 15.97 11.08 19.30
C PHE A 141 15.76 11.08 17.79
N ASP A 142 14.66 10.49 17.36
CA ASP A 142 14.29 10.40 15.96
C ASP A 142 13.27 11.50 15.63
N GLY A 143 13.68 12.38 14.73
CA GLY A 143 12.74 13.29 14.06
C GLY A 143 11.86 12.53 13.09
N ASP A 144 10.74 13.14 12.76
CA ASP A 144 9.80 12.62 11.78
C ASP A 144 10.29 12.89 10.35
N ILE A 145 9.98 11.98 9.44
CA ILE A 145 10.15 12.18 8.00
C ILE A 145 9.05 13.11 7.54
N HIS A 146 9.45 14.32 7.15
CA HIS A 146 8.54 15.38 6.76
C HIS A 146 8.79 15.85 5.33
N SER A 147 7.75 16.41 4.72
CA SER A 147 7.87 17.05 3.41
C SER A 147 8.66 18.35 3.51
N GLY A 148 9.47 18.63 2.50
CA GLY A 148 10.18 19.90 2.35
C GLY A 148 9.45 20.91 1.45
N ASN A 149 8.25 20.59 0.98
CA ASN A 149 7.41 21.47 0.16
C ASN A 149 5.91 21.25 0.41
N ASP A 150 5.07 22.15 -0.09
CA ASP A 150 3.63 22.15 0.22
C ASP A 150 2.80 21.40 -0.83
N LEU A 151 3.33 20.30 -1.37
CA LEU A 151 2.74 19.59 -2.52
C LEU A 151 2.09 18.24 -2.19
N LEU A 152 2.39 17.69 -1.00
CA LEU A 152 1.97 16.34 -0.63
C LEU A 152 0.66 16.36 0.15
N SER A 153 -0.14 15.32 -0.03
CA SER A 153 -1.41 15.17 0.68
C SER A 153 -1.66 13.73 1.10
N GLN A 154 -2.55 13.59 2.06
CA GLN A 154 -3.14 12.31 2.40
C GLN A 154 -4.58 12.53 2.91
N PRO A 155 -5.46 11.52 2.86
CA PRO A 155 -6.78 11.63 3.44
C PRO A 155 -6.68 11.43 4.96
N SER A 156 -6.18 12.41 5.72
CA SER A 156 -5.92 12.23 7.17
C SER A 156 -7.18 12.11 8.04
N GLY A 157 -7.09 11.33 9.12
CA GLY A 157 -8.13 11.21 10.15
C GLY A 157 -9.43 10.65 9.58
N ASP A 158 -10.55 11.32 9.87
CA ASP A 158 -11.88 10.91 9.40
C ASP A 158 -11.99 10.88 7.86
N ASN A 159 -11.13 11.61 7.14
CA ASN A 159 -11.08 11.56 5.67
C ASN A 159 -10.61 10.21 5.15
N PHE A 160 -9.83 9.44 5.92
CA PHE A 160 -9.30 8.14 5.52
C PHE A 160 -10.39 7.08 5.49
N PHE A 161 -11.18 7.02 6.55
CA PHE A 161 -12.28 6.06 6.71
C PHE A 161 -13.49 6.45 5.86
N GLY A 162 -13.62 7.75 5.55
CA GLY A 162 -14.73 8.27 4.77
C GLY A 162 -16.07 8.00 5.49
N PRO A 163 -17.12 7.62 4.76
CA PRO A 163 -18.49 7.62 5.30
C PRO A 163 -18.75 6.53 6.34
N SER A 164 -17.91 5.49 6.46
CA SER A 164 -18.13 4.35 7.36
C SER A 164 -16.90 4.08 8.22
N THR A 165 -17.05 4.13 9.54
CA THR A 165 -16.00 3.73 10.49
C THR A 165 -16.27 2.36 11.13
N GLY A 166 -17.43 1.76 10.85
CA GLY A 166 -17.79 0.42 11.33
C GLY A 166 -17.06 -0.68 10.57
N LEU A 167 -16.04 -1.29 11.19
CA LEU A 167 -15.33 -2.41 10.59
C LEU A 167 -16.30 -3.59 10.40
N PHE A 168 -16.46 -4.03 9.15
CA PHE A 168 -17.34 -5.14 8.75
C PHE A 168 -18.82 -4.97 9.13
N GLN A 169 -19.30 -3.72 9.21
CA GLN A 169 -20.68 -3.40 9.52
C GLN A 169 -21.37 -2.70 8.34
N PRO A 170 -21.83 -3.46 7.33
CA PRO A 170 -22.38 -2.89 6.11
C PRO A 170 -23.63 -2.03 6.39
N GLY A 171 -23.64 -0.81 5.85
CA GLY A 171 -24.74 0.15 6.01
C GLY A 171 -24.63 1.06 7.23
N VAL A 172 -23.59 0.93 8.05
CA VAL A 172 -23.25 1.93 9.06
C VAL A 172 -22.53 3.09 8.36
N VAL A 173 -23.20 4.23 8.29
CA VAL A 173 -22.67 5.45 7.65
C VAL A 173 -22.62 6.56 8.71
N ASN A 174 -21.57 6.52 9.53
CA ASN A 174 -21.38 7.38 10.69
C ASN A 174 -20.08 8.21 10.63
N GLY A 175 -19.35 8.13 9.52
CA GLY A 175 -18.09 8.82 9.30
C GLY A 175 -18.23 10.11 8.49
N ASN A 176 -17.13 10.55 7.89
CA ASN A 176 -17.09 11.73 7.04
C ASN A 176 -17.71 11.45 5.66
N LEU A 177 -18.85 12.08 5.37
CA LEU A 177 -19.56 11.97 4.09
C LEU A 177 -18.88 12.70 2.93
N ASN A 178 -18.00 13.64 3.21
CA ASN A 178 -17.27 14.40 2.20
C ASN A 178 -15.76 14.37 2.48
N PRO A 179 -15.12 13.19 2.35
CA PRO A 179 -13.71 13.05 2.65
C PRO A 179 -12.85 13.84 1.65
N ALA A 180 -11.72 14.34 2.13
CA ALA A 180 -10.78 15.14 1.34
C ALA A 180 -9.33 14.72 1.58
N PHE A 181 -8.50 14.99 0.58
CA PHE A 181 -7.05 15.00 0.72
C PHE A 181 -6.60 16.33 1.29
N VAL A 182 -5.88 16.30 2.41
CA VAL A 182 -5.37 17.48 3.10
C VAL A 182 -3.85 17.56 2.96
N LEU A 183 -3.31 18.77 2.95
CA LEU A 183 -1.86 19.01 2.97
C LEU A 183 -1.22 18.25 4.13
N VAL A 184 -0.09 17.60 3.87
CA VAL A 184 0.68 16.92 4.91
C VAL A 184 2.17 17.26 4.81
N ILE A 185 2.68 17.91 5.85
CA ILE A 185 4.10 18.17 6.02
C ILE A 185 4.70 17.16 6.99
N HIS A 186 4.09 17.01 8.17
CA HIS A 186 4.51 16.08 9.23
C HIS A 186 3.49 14.94 9.33
N PRO A 187 3.69 13.81 8.64
CA PRO A 187 2.71 12.72 8.59
C PRO A 187 2.58 11.95 9.92
N TYR A 188 3.60 11.98 10.77
CA TYR A 188 3.61 11.35 12.10
C TYR A 188 4.45 12.14 13.10
N GLY A 189 4.28 11.85 14.38
CA GLY A 189 5.00 12.52 15.47
C GLY A 189 6.49 12.18 15.53
N ARG A 190 7.26 13.06 16.17
CA ARG A 190 8.68 12.79 16.47
C ARG A 190 8.78 11.82 17.65
N ASP A 191 9.77 10.94 17.60
CA ASP A 191 9.99 9.94 18.63
C ASP A 191 11.31 10.19 19.38
N TYR A 192 11.18 10.80 20.55
CA TYR A 192 12.30 11.27 21.37
C TYR A 192 12.57 10.41 22.61
N VAL A 193 11.81 9.32 22.79
CA VAL A 193 11.90 8.45 23.97
C VAL A 193 12.42 7.07 23.57
N ASN A 194 13.65 7.05 23.04
CA ASN A 194 14.29 5.82 22.52
C ASN A 194 15.55 5.44 23.32
N PRO A 195 15.41 4.93 24.56
CA PRO A 195 16.53 4.41 25.34
C PRO A 195 16.97 3.03 24.82
N ALA A 196 18.23 2.94 24.42
CA ALA A 196 18.91 1.76 23.89
C ALA A 196 19.99 1.28 24.88
N PRO A 197 19.61 0.54 25.94
CA PRO A 197 20.58 -0.07 26.84
C PRO A 197 21.33 -1.20 26.14
N ASN A 198 22.58 -1.37 26.53
CA ASN A 198 23.38 -2.54 26.22
C ASN A 198 24.09 -3.02 27.48
N PHE A 199 24.18 -4.33 27.64
CA PHE A 199 24.83 -4.98 28.75
C PHE A 199 25.51 -6.24 28.27
N GLY A 200 26.69 -6.54 28.80
CA GLY A 200 27.35 -7.80 28.56
C GLY A 200 28.37 -8.14 29.63
N PHE A 201 28.77 -9.40 29.64
CA PHE A 201 29.81 -9.87 30.53
C PHE A 201 30.67 -10.91 29.81
N ALA A 202 31.92 -11.01 30.27
CA ALA A 202 32.83 -12.09 29.93
C ALA A 202 33.48 -12.60 31.22
N TRP A 203 33.29 -13.88 31.50
CA TRP A 203 33.76 -14.53 32.72
C TRP A 203 34.61 -15.76 32.42
N ASN A 204 35.81 -15.83 32.98
CA ASN A 204 36.75 -16.94 32.87
C ASN A 204 37.05 -17.56 34.24
N PRO A 205 36.12 -18.36 34.81
CA PRO A 205 36.23 -18.89 36.16
C PRO A 205 37.54 -19.62 36.44
N SER A 206 38.07 -19.42 37.65
CA SER A 206 39.04 -20.34 38.24
C SER A 206 38.32 -21.54 38.84
N GLY A 207 38.81 -22.74 38.53
CA GLY A 207 38.23 -24.01 38.93
C GLY A 207 38.57 -24.39 40.38
N GLU A 208 39.60 -23.76 40.95
CA GLU A 208 40.12 -24.06 42.30
C GLU A 208 39.14 -23.64 43.41
N ARG A 209 38.25 -22.66 43.15
CA ARG A 209 37.37 -22.06 44.17
C ARG A 209 35.88 -22.36 43.98
N ALA A 210 35.52 -23.15 42.96
CA ALA A 210 34.13 -23.33 42.52
C ALA A 210 33.51 -24.70 42.87
N GLY A 211 34.18 -25.51 43.72
CA GLY A 211 33.65 -26.81 44.15
C GLY A 211 33.35 -27.76 42.97
N TRP A 212 32.16 -28.36 42.93
CA TRP A 212 31.77 -29.26 41.83
C TRP A 212 31.66 -28.55 40.47
N PHE A 213 31.25 -27.28 40.46
CA PHE A 213 31.28 -26.44 39.25
C PHE A 213 32.72 -26.19 38.77
N GLY A 214 33.69 -26.15 39.67
CA GLY A 214 35.11 -26.04 39.35
C GLY A 214 35.67 -27.24 38.59
N LYS A 215 35.20 -28.46 38.92
CA LYS A 215 35.51 -29.68 38.16
C LYS A 215 34.87 -29.65 36.76
N LEU A 216 33.66 -29.10 36.65
CA LEU A 216 32.98 -28.96 35.38
C LEU A 216 33.60 -27.88 34.49
N LEU A 217 34.00 -26.74 35.03
CA LEU A 217 34.48 -25.58 34.26
C LEU A 217 36.00 -25.61 34.01
N GLY A 218 36.77 -26.31 34.86
CA GLY A 218 38.22 -26.34 34.80
C GLY A 218 38.85 -25.01 35.20
N ASP A 219 40.13 -25.03 35.60
CA ASP A 219 40.81 -23.79 35.99
C ASP A 219 41.18 -22.93 34.79
N ARG A 220 40.46 -21.81 34.61
CA ARG A 220 40.62 -20.86 33.50
C ARG A 220 40.51 -21.46 32.11
N LYS A 221 39.86 -22.63 32.00
CA LYS A 221 39.66 -23.37 30.74
C LYS A 221 38.30 -23.10 30.08
N THR A 222 37.40 -22.41 30.77
CA THR A 222 36.06 -22.10 30.26
C THR A 222 35.83 -20.61 30.30
N VAL A 223 35.34 -20.03 29.20
CA VAL A 223 34.89 -18.64 29.12
C VAL A 223 33.40 -18.63 28.83
N VAL A 224 32.65 -17.95 29.68
CA VAL A 224 31.22 -17.70 29.50
C VAL A 224 31.04 -16.24 29.10
N ARG A 225 30.31 -16.00 28.01
CA ARG A 225 29.98 -14.66 27.52
C ARG A 225 28.48 -14.53 27.37
N GLY A 226 27.92 -13.42 27.84
CA GLY A 226 26.52 -13.10 27.62
C GLY A 226 26.38 -11.63 27.29
N ALA A 227 25.43 -11.30 26.44
CA ALA A 227 25.11 -9.91 26.10
C ALA A 227 23.63 -9.74 25.77
N TYR A 228 23.12 -8.55 26.04
CA TYR A 228 21.80 -8.06 25.66
C TYR A 228 21.93 -6.62 25.17
N SER A 229 21.26 -6.26 24.08
CA SER A 229 21.21 -4.88 23.59
C SER A 229 19.91 -4.57 22.91
N ILE A 230 19.48 -3.31 23.01
CA ILE A 230 18.42 -2.73 22.20
C ILE A 230 19.07 -1.78 21.19
N THR A 231 18.70 -1.90 19.91
CA THR A 231 19.17 -1.01 18.84
C THR A 231 17.98 -0.47 18.06
N PHE A 232 17.79 0.84 18.08
CA PHE A 232 16.81 1.52 17.22
C PHE A 232 17.38 1.66 15.81
N PHE A 233 16.51 1.55 14.81
CA PHE A 233 16.87 1.74 13.42
C PHE A 233 15.80 2.55 12.70
N ASN A 234 16.17 3.13 11.57
CA ASN A 234 15.25 3.81 10.69
C ASN A 234 14.97 2.88 9.48
N GLU A 235 13.70 2.64 9.15
CA GLU A 235 13.31 1.82 8.00
C GLU A 235 13.54 2.50 6.64
N GLY A 236 14.07 3.72 6.67
CA GLY A 236 14.38 4.51 5.50
C GLY A 236 13.18 5.31 5.01
N LEU A 237 13.50 6.27 4.15
CA LEU A 237 12.54 7.27 3.69
C LEU A 237 11.44 6.70 2.79
N ASN A 238 11.73 5.58 2.11
CA ASN A 238 10.86 4.98 1.11
C ASN A 238 9.49 4.57 1.65
N SER A 239 9.40 4.09 2.90
CA SER A 239 8.11 3.66 3.48
C SER A 239 7.12 4.82 3.57
N ILE A 240 7.61 6.00 3.96
CA ILE A 240 6.81 7.23 4.09
C ILE A 240 6.66 7.91 2.73
N SER A 241 7.74 8.09 1.97
CA SER A 241 7.68 8.78 0.68
C SER A 241 6.80 8.07 -0.33
N ASN A 242 6.81 6.73 -0.37
CA ASN A 242 5.90 5.96 -1.23
C ASN A 242 4.45 6.02 -0.76
N SER A 243 4.19 6.35 0.52
CA SER A 243 2.81 6.47 1.04
C SER A 243 2.25 7.83 0.65
N LEU A 244 3.05 8.88 0.87
CA LEU A 244 2.70 10.27 0.57
C LEU A 244 2.74 10.60 -0.92
N SER A 245 3.59 9.94 -1.72
CA SER A 245 3.58 10.06 -3.19
C SER A 245 2.28 9.52 -3.81
N GLY A 246 1.58 8.62 -3.11
CA GLY A 246 0.25 8.16 -3.49
C GLY A 246 -0.88 9.12 -3.12
N GLY A 247 -0.57 10.25 -2.48
CA GLY A 247 -1.50 11.35 -2.25
C GLY A 247 -2.06 11.95 -3.54
N ARG A 248 -3.17 12.67 -3.45
CA ARG A 248 -3.76 13.36 -4.62
C ARG A 248 -3.33 14.81 -4.67
N GLY A 249 -3.27 15.38 -5.87
CA GLY A 249 -2.89 16.76 -6.10
C GLY A 249 -1.53 16.96 -6.76
N LEU A 250 -0.60 16.01 -6.66
CA LEU A 250 0.68 16.12 -7.40
C LEU A 250 0.48 16.03 -8.92
N THR A 251 -0.33 15.05 -9.33
CA THR A 251 -0.67 14.78 -10.73
C THR A 251 -2.17 14.89 -10.91
N GLN A 252 -2.58 15.54 -11.98
CA GLN A 252 -3.95 15.47 -12.46
C GLN A 252 -3.99 14.92 -13.89
N SER A 253 -4.79 13.87 -14.08
CA SER A 253 -5.04 13.29 -15.39
C SER A 253 -6.47 13.54 -15.85
N GLY A 254 -6.64 13.50 -17.17
CA GLY A 254 -7.92 13.55 -17.84
C GLY A 254 -7.87 12.65 -19.08
N THR A 255 -9.04 12.17 -19.49
CA THR A 255 -9.19 11.35 -20.70
C THR A 255 -10.38 11.89 -21.48
N ALA A 256 -10.16 12.27 -22.73
CA ALA A 256 -11.24 12.41 -23.70
C ALA A 256 -11.54 11.02 -24.28
N ALA A 257 -12.75 10.53 -24.09
CA ALA A 257 -13.21 9.23 -24.52
C ALA A 257 -14.29 9.34 -25.61
N ASN A 258 -14.28 8.35 -26.48
CA ASN A 258 -15.28 8.16 -27.51
C ASN A 258 -16.68 7.96 -26.89
N GLY A 259 -17.68 8.64 -27.43
CA GLY A 259 -19.05 8.62 -26.92
C GLY A 259 -19.31 9.55 -25.73
N VAL A 260 -18.27 10.24 -25.25
CA VAL A 260 -18.35 11.24 -24.17
C VAL A 260 -17.89 12.61 -24.69
N GLU A 261 -16.62 12.76 -25.04
CA GLU A 261 -16.07 14.03 -25.53
C GLU A 261 -16.14 14.17 -27.06
N PHE A 262 -16.23 13.06 -27.79
CA PHE A 262 -16.34 13.07 -29.25
C PHE A 262 -17.17 11.90 -29.77
N VAL A 263 -17.73 12.06 -30.96
CA VAL A 263 -18.64 11.08 -31.58
C VAL A 263 -17.88 9.79 -31.92
N PRO A 264 -18.49 8.60 -31.72
CA PRO A 264 -17.85 7.36 -32.08
C PRO A 264 -17.36 7.31 -33.51
N GLY A 265 -16.03 7.18 -33.64
CA GLY A 265 -15.38 7.01 -34.93
C GLY A 265 -15.09 8.30 -35.69
N SER A 266 -15.34 9.46 -35.08
CA SER A 266 -15.11 10.78 -35.71
C SER A 266 -13.69 11.32 -35.48
N LEU A 267 -12.93 10.76 -34.54
CA LEU A 267 -11.59 11.23 -34.20
C LEU A 267 -10.53 10.27 -34.78
N GLU A 268 -9.59 10.83 -35.53
CA GLU A 268 -8.44 10.13 -36.08
C GLU A 268 -7.14 10.79 -35.62
N LEU A 269 -6.02 10.08 -35.64
CA LEU A 269 -4.70 10.56 -35.23
C LEU A 269 -4.25 11.83 -35.94
N ARG A 270 -4.71 12.04 -37.18
CA ARG A 270 -4.43 13.25 -37.96
C ARG A 270 -5.26 14.47 -37.54
N SER A 271 -6.32 14.24 -36.77
CA SER A 271 -7.20 15.31 -36.29
C SER A 271 -6.52 16.06 -35.14
N PRO A 272 -6.86 17.34 -34.93
CA PRO A 272 -6.45 18.05 -33.73
C PRO A 272 -6.88 17.28 -32.47
N ALA A 273 -6.02 17.29 -31.44
CA ALA A 273 -6.35 16.67 -30.16
C ALA A 273 -7.63 17.30 -29.58
N PRO A 274 -8.58 16.50 -29.07
CA PRO A 274 -9.76 17.04 -28.40
C PRO A 274 -9.35 17.80 -27.14
N ALA A 275 -10.22 18.71 -26.67
CA ALA A 275 -10.02 19.36 -25.39
C ALA A 275 -10.18 18.32 -24.26
N ILE A 276 -9.11 18.05 -23.51
CA ILE A 276 -9.12 17.12 -22.39
C ILE A 276 -9.27 17.94 -21.10
N LYS A 277 -10.37 17.70 -20.38
CA LYS A 277 -10.61 18.32 -19.08
C LYS A 277 -9.95 17.52 -17.97
N VAL A 278 -9.42 18.22 -16.98
CA VAL A 278 -8.76 17.67 -15.80
C VAL A 278 -9.49 18.14 -14.54
N PHE A 279 -9.74 17.23 -13.60
CA PHE A 279 -10.56 17.50 -12.41
C PHE A 279 -9.92 16.92 -11.14
N PRO A 280 -9.53 17.78 -10.17
CA PRO A 280 -9.68 19.24 -10.13
C PRO A 280 -8.80 20.01 -11.14
N ALA A 281 -9.30 21.13 -11.64
CA ALA A 281 -8.56 21.99 -12.58
C ALA A 281 -7.52 22.90 -11.91
N THR A 282 -7.63 23.11 -10.60
CA THR A 282 -6.74 23.95 -9.80
C THR A 282 -6.11 23.13 -8.69
N PHE A 283 -4.83 23.38 -8.43
CA PHE A 283 -4.14 22.79 -7.30
C PHE A 283 -4.42 23.59 -6.02
N GLY A 284 -4.60 22.89 -4.91
CA GLY A 284 -4.83 23.49 -3.60
C GLY A 284 -5.52 22.51 -2.66
N PHE A 285 -5.17 22.55 -1.38
CA PHE A 285 -5.75 21.69 -0.35
C PHE A 285 -6.78 22.48 0.51
N PRO A 286 -7.85 21.83 1.01
CA PRO A 286 -8.20 20.43 0.81
C PRO A 286 -8.74 20.14 -0.61
N ILE A 287 -8.43 18.95 -1.14
CA ILE A 287 -9.04 18.43 -2.36
C ILE A 287 -10.08 17.39 -1.98
N TYR A 288 -11.36 17.72 -2.13
CA TYR A 288 -12.44 16.78 -1.86
C TYR A 288 -12.43 15.61 -2.86
N GLN A 289 -12.69 14.38 -2.37
CA GLN A 289 -12.70 13.18 -3.21
C GLN A 289 -13.77 13.22 -4.31
N ASN A 290 -14.89 13.93 -4.06
CA ASN A 290 -15.96 14.12 -5.04
C ASN A 290 -15.62 15.11 -6.16
N ALA A 291 -14.49 15.84 -6.06
CA ALA A 291 -14.04 16.76 -7.09
C ALA A 291 -13.35 16.04 -8.26
N PHE A 292 -13.06 14.74 -8.12
CA PHE A 292 -12.46 13.91 -9.16
C PHE A 292 -13.54 13.26 -10.05
N SER A 293 -13.21 13.07 -11.33
CA SER A 293 -14.10 12.42 -12.31
C SER A 293 -14.22 10.90 -12.15
N SER A 294 -13.44 10.29 -11.25
CA SER A 294 -13.44 8.87 -10.94
C SER A 294 -13.17 8.65 -9.45
N PRO A 295 -13.63 7.53 -8.84
CA PRO A 295 -13.29 7.20 -7.46
C PRO A 295 -11.79 7.24 -7.21
N VAL A 296 -11.39 7.89 -6.12
CA VAL A 296 -9.99 8.01 -5.71
C VAL A 296 -9.81 7.49 -4.28
N GLY A 297 -8.68 6.85 -4.03
CA GLY A 297 -8.22 6.48 -2.70
C GLY A 297 -6.78 6.96 -2.49
N GLY A 298 -6.30 6.85 -1.26
CA GLY A 298 -4.93 7.17 -0.89
C GLY A 298 -4.46 6.41 0.33
N ASN A 299 -3.16 6.49 0.60
CA ASN A 299 -2.55 5.94 1.80
C ASN A 299 -2.66 6.97 2.94
N TYR A 300 -2.78 6.48 4.16
CA TYR A 300 -2.71 7.29 5.37
C TYR A 300 -1.58 6.78 6.24
N VAL A 301 -0.68 7.68 6.64
CA VAL A 301 0.37 7.38 7.62
C VAL A 301 -0.22 7.54 9.02
N ASP A 302 -0.10 6.51 9.86
CA ASP A 302 -0.54 6.59 11.25
C ASP A 302 0.26 7.68 11.98
N PRO A 303 -0.42 8.70 12.57
CA PRO A 303 0.26 9.78 13.26
C PRO A 303 1.04 9.31 14.50
N ASN A 304 0.76 8.12 15.01
CA ASN A 304 1.38 7.52 16.20
C ASN A 304 2.51 6.54 15.88
N LEU A 305 3.07 6.58 14.66
CA LEU A 305 4.26 5.78 14.34
C LEU A 305 5.41 6.09 15.30
N VAL A 306 6.09 5.05 15.73
CA VAL A 306 7.27 5.08 16.61
C VAL A 306 8.45 4.40 15.96
N SER A 307 9.67 4.67 16.45
CA SER A 307 10.88 4.10 15.90
C SER A 307 10.94 2.59 16.13
N PRO A 308 11.23 1.79 15.09
CA PRO A 308 11.42 0.37 15.23
C PRO A 308 12.75 0.05 15.91
N TYR A 309 12.79 -1.06 16.63
CA TYR A 309 14.00 -1.51 17.32
C TYR A 309 14.17 -3.01 17.29
N VAL A 310 15.43 -3.45 17.41
CA VAL A 310 15.81 -4.85 17.55
C VAL A 310 16.36 -5.06 18.95
N GLN A 311 15.86 -6.09 19.62
CA GLN A 311 16.48 -6.66 20.81
C GLN A 311 17.36 -7.83 20.39
N ASN A 312 18.62 -7.80 20.77
CA ASN A 312 19.59 -8.86 20.50
C ASN A 312 20.04 -9.44 21.83
N TRP A 313 20.07 -10.77 21.95
CA TRP A 313 20.68 -11.45 23.09
C TRP A 313 21.54 -12.61 22.61
N SER A 314 22.64 -12.83 23.33
CA SER A 314 23.52 -13.95 23.05
C SER A 314 24.08 -14.55 24.32
N LEU A 315 24.31 -15.85 24.28
CA LEU A 315 24.99 -16.61 25.32
C LEU A 315 25.98 -17.56 24.65
N GLY A 316 27.23 -17.50 25.06
CA GLY A 316 28.30 -18.32 24.53
C GLY A 316 29.11 -18.98 25.64
N ILE A 317 29.45 -20.24 25.44
CA ILE A 317 30.38 -20.99 26.30
C ILE A 317 31.50 -21.52 25.41
N GLN A 318 32.72 -21.12 25.72
CA GLN A 318 33.93 -21.59 25.07
C GLN A 318 34.75 -22.38 26.08
N ARG A 319 35.15 -23.60 25.73
CA ARG A 319 35.91 -24.49 26.62
C ARG A 319 37.10 -25.10 25.92
N GLN A 320 38.26 -24.99 26.54
CA GLN A 320 39.44 -25.76 26.18
C GLN A 320 39.28 -27.21 26.68
N LEU A 321 39.23 -28.17 25.75
CA LEU A 321 39.11 -29.59 26.04
C LEU A 321 40.48 -30.24 26.21
N THR A 322 41.42 -29.90 25.32
CA THR A 322 42.84 -30.30 25.38
C THR A 322 43.71 -29.09 25.07
N ASN A 323 45.04 -29.23 25.13
CA ASN A 323 45.96 -28.13 24.78
C ASN A 323 45.77 -27.62 23.34
N ASN A 324 45.16 -28.43 22.46
CA ASN A 324 45.05 -28.14 21.03
C ASN A 324 43.59 -28.17 20.53
N ILE A 325 42.60 -28.36 21.41
CA ILE A 325 41.17 -28.45 21.04
C ILE A 325 40.35 -27.52 21.93
N THR A 326 39.58 -26.65 21.27
CA THR A 326 38.60 -25.76 21.91
C THR A 326 37.23 -26.00 21.30
N LEU A 327 36.23 -26.20 22.16
CA LEU A 327 34.83 -26.26 21.78
C LEU A 327 34.16 -24.94 22.11
N GLU A 328 33.34 -24.44 21.20
CA GLU A 328 32.52 -23.27 21.44
C GLU A 328 31.07 -23.54 21.03
N VAL A 329 30.14 -23.20 21.93
CA VAL A 329 28.70 -23.26 21.69
C VAL A 329 28.15 -21.86 21.93
N ARG A 330 27.41 -21.33 20.95
CA ARG A 330 26.78 -20.02 21.02
C ARG A 330 25.30 -20.13 20.67
N TYR A 331 24.48 -19.42 21.43
CA TYR A 331 23.10 -19.13 21.10
C TYR A 331 22.96 -17.62 20.87
N VAL A 332 22.22 -17.26 19.82
CA VAL A 332 21.91 -15.88 19.44
C VAL A 332 20.42 -15.79 19.12
N GLY A 333 19.75 -14.80 19.70
CA GLY A 333 18.35 -14.49 19.42
C GLY A 333 18.17 -13.02 19.10
N ASN A 334 17.27 -12.74 18.15
CA ASN A 334 16.92 -11.39 17.72
C ASN A 334 15.39 -11.27 17.67
N LYS A 335 14.84 -10.16 18.15
CA LYS A 335 13.43 -9.81 18.02
C LYS A 335 13.30 -8.36 17.60
N ALA A 336 12.67 -8.13 16.44
CA ALA A 336 12.27 -6.79 16.02
C ALA A 336 10.89 -6.44 16.61
N THR A 337 10.67 -5.17 16.94
CA THR A 337 9.40 -4.66 17.49
C THR A 337 9.13 -3.26 16.91
N HIS A 338 7.84 -2.94 16.73
CA HIS A 338 7.36 -1.71 16.07
C HIS A 338 7.82 -1.52 14.62
N MET A 339 8.16 -2.60 13.91
CA MET A 339 8.45 -2.53 12.48
C MET A 339 7.28 -1.88 11.73
N TRP A 340 7.60 -0.95 10.83
CA TRP A 340 6.58 -0.33 10.02
C TRP A 340 6.10 -1.32 8.97
N HIS A 341 4.80 -1.32 8.72
CA HIS A 341 4.21 -2.14 7.69
C HIS A 341 3.01 -1.44 7.09
N ARG A 342 2.67 -1.83 5.86
CA ARG A 342 1.44 -1.37 5.20
C ARG A 342 0.33 -2.37 5.45
N GLN A 343 -0.85 -1.85 5.72
CA GLN A 343 -2.07 -2.65 5.82
C GLN A 343 -3.10 -2.10 4.83
N ASN A 344 -3.75 -3.01 4.11
CA ASN A 344 -4.91 -2.64 3.30
C ASN A 344 -6.15 -2.66 4.20
N MET A 345 -6.74 -1.49 4.42
CA MET A 345 -7.97 -1.36 5.20
C MET A 345 -9.23 -1.73 4.40
N GLN A 346 -9.12 -1.82 3.06
CA GLN A 346 -10.19 -2.22 2.15
C GLN A 346 -10.09 -3.71 1.85
N GLU A 347 -10.26 -4.55 2.87
CA GLU A 347 -10.33 -5.99 2.71
C GLU A 347 -11.75 -6.43 2.32
N VAL A 348 -11.83 -7.41 1.42
CA VAL A 348 -13.11 -8.02 1.03
C VAL A 348 -13.59 -8.91 2.14
N ASN A 349 -14.64 -8.49 2.82
CA ASN A 349 -15.37 -9.32 3.74
C ASN A 349 -16.53 -10.03 3.03
N ILE A 350 -16.62 -11.35 3.15
CA ILE A 350 -17.74 -12.16 2.65
C ILE A 350 -18.51 -12.89 3.74
N PHE A 351 -18.03 -12.91 4.98
CA PHE A 351 -18.57 -13.75 6.04
C PHE A 351 -19.60 -12.97 6.87
N GLU A 352 -19.25 -11.78 7.34
CA GLU A 352 -20.06 -10.98 8.24
C GLU A 352 -21.17 -10.19 7.53
N ASN A 353 -21.06 -9.98 6.22
CA ASN A 353 -22.05 -9.22 5.43
C ASN A 353 -23.11 -10.10 4.74
N GLY A 354 -23.08 -11.42 4.94
CA GLY A 354 -24.02 -12.38 4.32
C GLY A 354 -23.73 -12.70 2.85
N PHE A 355 -22.67 -12.13 2.26
CA PHE A 355 -22.33 -12.36 0.84
C PHE A 355 -22.04 -13.83 0.55
N LEU A 356 -21.36 -14.54 1.44
CA LEU A 356 -21.07 -15.96 1.25
C LEU A 356 -22.35 -16.80 1.13
N ASN A 357 -23.38 -16.47 1.91
CA ASN A 357 -24.67 -17.16 1.82
C ASN A 357 -25.36 -16.89 0.48
N ASP A 358 -25.39 -15.64 0.05
CA ASP A 358 -25.89 -15.25 -1.27
C ASP A 358 -25.10 -15.90 -2.39
N PHE A 359 -23.78 -16.05 -2.26
CA PHE A 359 -22.93 -16.71 -3.25
C PHE A 359 -23.25 -18.20 -3.38
N ILE A 360 -23.37 -18.91 -2.25
CA ILE A 360 -23.74 -20.33 -2.23
C ILE A 360 -25.13 -20.51 -2.85
N GLN A 361 -26.08 -19.65 -2.48
CA GLN A 361 -27.43 -19.70 -3.05
C GLN A 361 -27.44 -19.33 -4.54
N ALA A 362 -26.61 -18.40 -5.00
CA ALA A 362 -26.48 -18.04 -6.40
C ALA A 362 -25.94 -19.22 -7.23
N LYS A 363 -24.98 -19.97 -6.71
CA LYS A 363 -24.51 -21.20 -7.36
C LYS A 363 -25.62 -22.24 -7.46
N LYS A 364 -26.41 -22.41 -6.40
CA LYS A 364 -27.57 -23.31 -6.42
C LYS A 364 -28.63 -22.85 -7.44
N ASN A 365 -28.91 -21.55 -7.51
CA ASN A 365 -29.83 -20.98 -8.49
C ASN A 365 -29.33 -21.22 -9.92
N LEU A 366 -28.03 -21.04 -10.16
CA LEU A 366 -27.38 -21.30 -11.46
C LEU A 366 -27.61 -22.75 -11.91
N ASP A 367 -27.29 -23.72 -11.06
CA ASP A 367 -27.42 -25.14 -11.40
C ASP A 367 -28.88 -25.52 -11.69
N ILE A 368 -29.82 -25.01 -10.89
CA ILE A 368 -31.26 -25.24 -11.10
C ILE A 368 -31.72 -24.61 -12.41
N ASN A 369 -31.27 -23.40 -12.74
CA ASN A 369 -31.62 -22.75 -14.00
C ASN A 369 -31.09 -23.52 -15.20
N ILE A 370 -29.85 -24.02 -15.14
CA ILE A 370 -29.26 -24.86 -16.20
C ILE A 370 -30.07 -26.16 -16.35
N ALA A 371 -30.37 -26.85 -15.25
CA ALA A 371 -31.12 -28.11 -15.25
C ALA A 371 -32.56 -27.96 -15.78
N ASN A 372 -33.17 -26.78 -15.63
CA ASN A 372 -34.53 -26.48 -16.09
C ASN A 372 -34.57 -25.71 -17.43
N GLY A 373 -33.45 -25.66 -18.18
CA GLY A 373 -33.40 -25.02 -19.49
C GLY A 373 -33.61 -23.50 -19.48
N LYS A 374 -33.38 -22.83 -18.34
CA LYS A 374 -33.47 -21.36 -18.19
C LYS A 374 -32.18 -20.64 -18.61
N GLY A 375 -31.15 -21.38 -19.00
CA GLY A 375 -29.87 -20.86 -19.47
C GLY A 375 -28.86 -20.60 -18.35
N ASN A 376 -27.69 -20.07 -18.75
CA ASN A 376 -26.60 -19.73 -17.85
C ASN A 376 -26.90 -18.43 -17.10
N THR A 377 -27.71 -18.53 -16.04
CA THR A 377 -28.05 -17.41 -15.17
C THR A 377 -28.29 -17.88 -13.75
N PHE A 378 -27.99 -17.04 -12.77
CA PHE A 378 -28.27 -17.29 -11.35
C PHE A 378 -29.45 -16.48 -10.80
N ILE A 379 -30.25 -15.85 -11.68
CA ILE A 379 -31.48 -15.17 -11.25
C ILE A 379 -32.47 -16.16 -10.63
N ASN A 380 -33.18 -15.73 -9.59
CA ASN A 380 -34.24 -16.55 -9.00
C ASN A 380 -35.48 -16.54 -9.92
N ASN A 381 -35.76 -17.67 -10.56
CA ASN A 381 -36.95 -17.90 -11.40
C ASN A 381 -38.11 -18.56 -10.62
N ASN A 382 -38.03 -18.57 -9.28
CA ASN A 382 -38.97 -19.23 -8.37
C ASN A 382 -39.12 -20.74 -8.64
N LEU A 383 -38.05 -21.38 -9.12
CA LEU A 383 -38.00 -22.84 -9.25
C LEU A 383 -37.72 -23.50 -7.90
N ALA A 384 -38.15 -24.75 -7.74
CA ALA A 384 -37.95 -25.49 -6.49
C ALA A 384 -36.46 -25.55 -6.09
N GLY A 385 -36.15 -25.11 -4.86
CA GLY A 385 -34.80 -25.07 -4.32
C GLY A 385 -34.02 -23.77 -4.60
N GLN A 386 -34.55 -22.87 -5.44
CA GLN A 386 -34.04 -21.51 -5.58
C GLN A 386 -34.51 -20.63 -4.43
N ALA A 387 -33.76 -19.56 -4.17
CA ALA A 387 -34.12 -18.54 -3.20
C ALA A 387 -33.68 -17.15 -3.68
N PRO A 388 -34.24 -16.06 -3.12
CA PRO A 388 -33.86 -14.70 -3.43
C PRO A 388 -32.37 -14.44 -3.16
N LEU A 389 -31.80 -13.48 -3.88
CA LEU A 389 -30.39 -13.08 -3.80
C LEU A 389 -30.30 -11.57 -3.51
N PRO A 390 -30.54 -11.10 -2.27
CA PRO A 390 -30.68 -9.67 -1.96
C PRO A 390 -29.50 -8.80 -2.40
N ILE A 391 -28.25 -9.26 -2.23
CA ILE A 391 -27.06 -8.46 -2.58
C ILE A 391 -26.93 -8.34 -4.10
N PHE A 392 -27.14 -9.44 -4.82
CA PHE A 392 -27.13 -9.43 -6.28
C PHE A 392 -28.31 -8.67 -6.87
N GLN A 393 -29.48 -8.71 -6.21
CA GLN A 393 -30.64 -7.92 -6.59
C GLN A 393 -30.38 -6.43 -6.39
N ALA A 394 -29.70 -6.03 -5.32
CA ALA A 394 -29.28 -4.64 -5.13
C ALA A 394 -28.24 -4.22 -6.18
N ALA A 395 -27.32 -5.10 -6.57
CA ALA A 395 -26.32 -4.78 -7.59
C ALA A 395 -26.91 -4.69 -9.00
N PHE A 396 -27.82 -5.61 -9.39
CA PHE A 396 -28.25 -5.78 -10.79
C PHE A 396 -29.71 -5.45 -11.06
N GLY A 397 -30.57 -5.58 -10.06
CA GLY A 397 -32.01 -5.35 -10.17
C GLY A 397 -32.35 -3.88 -10.39
N ALA A 398 -33.63 -3.60 -10.69
CA ALA A 398 -34.10 -2.22 -10.81
C ALA A 398 -34.05 -1.50 -9.45
N LEU A 399 -33.67 -0.22 -9.46
CA LEU A 399 -33.50 0.61 -8.26
C LEU A 399 -34.13 1.99 -8.49
N GLY A 400 -35.32 2.23 -7.94
CA GLY A 400 -36.07 3.47 -8.19
C GLY A 400 -36.25 3.70 -9.70
N ASN A 401 -35.72 4.82 -10.20
CA ASN A 401 -35.76 5.17 -11.63
C ASN A 401 -34.67 4.50 -12.49
N GLN A 402 -33.74 3.75 -11.88
CA GLN A 402 -32.70 3.02 -12.61
C GLN A 402 -33.23 1.66 -13.05
N ALA A 403 -33.29 1.45 -14.37
CA ALA A 403 -33.64 0.15 -14.94
C ALA A 403 -32.67 -0.94 -14.47
N ALA A 404 -33.15 -2.19 -14.46
CA ALA A 404 -32.29 -3.35 -14.18
C ALA A 404 -31.18 -3.46 -15.23
N LEU A 405 -30.02 -3.97 -14.81
CA LEU A 405 -28.94 -4.27 -15.74
C LEU A 405 -29.37 -5.38 -16.71
N SER A 406 -28.84 -5.35 -17.93
CA SER A 406 -29.06 -6.43 -18.88
C SER A 406 -28.51 -7.76 -18.34
N ALA A 407 -29.02 -8.88 -18.85
CA ALA A 407 -28.59 -10.21 -18.39
C ALA A 407 -27.07 -10.38 -18.46
N SER A 408 -26.42 -9.96 -19.55
CA SER A 408 -24.96 -10.06 -19.71
C SER A 408 -24.15 -9.15 -18.78
N GLN A 409 -24.77 -8.10 -18.23
CA GLN A 409 -24.14 -7.19 -17.26
C GLN A 409 -24.39 -7.61 -15.80
N GLY A 410 -25.47 -8.35 -15.53
CA GLY A 410 -25.86 -8.80 -14.19
C GLY A 410 -25.88 -10.32 -14.04
N PHE A 411 -27.07 -10.89 -13.82
CA PHE A 411 -27.29 -12.30 -13.47
C PHE A 411 -26.83 -13.34 -14.53
N GLY A 412 -26.52 -12.92 -15.75
CA GLY A 412 -26.03 -13.76 -16.85
C GLY A 412 -24.59 -13.39 -17.28
N ASN A 413 -23.88 -12.59 -16.49
CA ASN A 413 -22.51 -12.19 -16.81
C ASN A 413 -21.56 -13.40 -16.75
N ALA A 414 -20.79 -13.61 -17.82
CA ALA A 414 -19.91 -14.76 -17.96
C ALA A 414 -18.83 -14.84 -16.87
N THR A 415 -18.29 -13.70 -16.43
CA THR A 415 -17.28 -13.64 -15.36
C THR A 415 -17.87 -14.01 -14.00
N PHE A 416 -19.07 -13.52 -13.67
CA PHE A 416 -19.74 -13.92 -12.42
C PHE A 416 -20.08 -15.41 -12.40
N ILE A 417 -20.56 -15.94 -13.53
CA ILE A 417 -20.86 -17.37 -13.68
C ILE A 417 -19.60 -18.22 -13.55
N GLN A 418 -18.50 -17.80 -14.18
CA GLN A 418 -17.21 -18.46 -14.02
C GLN A 418 -16.77 -18.48 -12.55
N ASN A 419 -16.87 -17.34 -11.86
CA ASN A 419 -16.50 -17.25 -10.45
C ASN A 419 -17.37 -18.15 -9.55
N LEU A 420 -18.68 -18.24 -9.83
CA LEU A 420 -19.59 -19.17 -9.15
C LEU A 420 -19.17 -20.63 -9.38
N ASN A 421 -18.87 -21.00 -10.62
CA ASN A 421 -18.44 -22.36 -10.96
C ASN A 421 -17.07 -22.74 -10.37
N GLN A 422 -16.17 -21.77 -10.25
CA GLN A 422 -14.85 -21.97 -9.62
C GLN A 422 -14.88 -21.88 -8.09
N GLY A 423 -16.00 -21.47 -7.48
CA GLY A 423 -16.12 -21.32 -6.03
C GLY A 423 -15.34 -20.15 -5.44
N VAL A 424 -14.97 -19.14 -6.25
CA VAL A 424 -14.14 -18.01 -5.83
C VAL A 424 -14.98 -16.82 -5.34
N ALA A 425 -15.65 -17.00 -4.20
CA ALA A 425 -16.57 -16.00 -3.62
C ALA A 425 -15.93 -14.63 -3.38
N GLY A 426 -14.71 -14.59 -2.83
CA GLY A 426 -13.98 -13.33 -2.58
C GLY A 426 -13.69 -12.55 -3.86
N THR A 427 -13.31 -13.24 -4.94
CA THR A 427 -13.09 -12.61 -6.26
C THR A 427 -14.38 -12.03 -6.83
N LEU A 428 -15.51 -12.73 -6.67
CA LEU A 428 -16.81 -12.22 -7.11
C LEU A 428 -17.20 -10.96 -6.33
N ALA A 429 -17.09 -11.01 -4.99
CA ALA A 429 -17.35 -9.85 -4.13
C ALA A 429 -16.47 -8.65 -4.50
N GLN A 430 -15.17 -8.86 -4.72
CA GLN A 430 -14.26 -7.79 -5.17
C GLN A 430 -14.71 -7.19 -6.50
N THR A 431 -15.12 -8.02 -7.45
CA THR A 431 -15.57 -7.55 -8.78
C THR A 431 -16.85 -6.71 -8.67
N LEU A 432 -17.76 -7.07 -7.76
CA LEU A 432 -18.95 -6.26 -7.45
C LEU A 432 -18.58 -4.93 -6.79
N ALA A 433 -17.66 -4.95 -5.82
CA ALA A 433 -17.27 -3.76 -5.06
C ALA A 433 -16.45 -2.75 -5.87
N THR A 434 -15.70 -3.21 -6.87
CA THR A 434 -14.80 -2.34 -7.67
C THR A 434 -15.35 -1.91 -9.02
N SER A 435 -16.42 -2.55 -9.50
CA SER A 435 -17.14 -2.09 -10.68
C SER A 435 -17.93 -0.81 -10.33
N PRO A 436 -17.67 0.34 -10.97
CA PRO A 436 -18.37 1.59 -10.66
C PRO A 436 -19.90 1.44 -10.74
N THR A 437 -20.40 0.76 -11.77
CA THR A 437 -21.83 0.50 -11.95
C THR A 437 -22.43 -0.28 -10.78
N ASN A 438 -21.80 -1.37 -10.36
CA ASN A 438 -22.31 -2.21 -9.28
C ASN A 438 -22.18 -1.51 -7.92
N PHE A 439 -21.03 -0.90 -7.66
CA PHE A 439 -20.75 -0.18 -6.42
C PHE A 439 -21.74 0.97 -6.21
N CYS A 440 -21.96 1.80 -7.22
CA CYS A 440 -22.94 2.90 -7.14
C CYS A 440 -24.36 2.40 -6.87
N ARG A 441 -24.75 1.22 -7.38
CA ARG A 441 -26.07 0.63 -7.14
C ARG A 441 -26.20 0.04 -5.74
N LEU A 442 -25.14 -0.58 -5.23
CA LEU A 442 -25.07 -1.13 -3.88
C LEU A 442 -25.08 -0.03 -2.80
N VAL A 443 -24.39 1.08 -3.05
CA VAL A 443 -24.21 2.16 -2.07
C VAL A 443 -25.23 3.30 -2.24
N GLY A 444 -25.64 3.61 -3.48
CA GLY A 444 -26.49 4.75 -3.80
C GLY A 444 -27.85 4.75 -3.12
N ASN A 445 -28.41 3.57 -2.79
CA ASN A 445 -29.68 3.47 -2.07
C ASN A 445 -29.60 3.86 -0.57
N LYS A 446 -28.39 4.02 -0.01
CA LYS A 446 -28.19 4.34 1.42
C LYS A 446 -27.53 5.69 1.68
N VAL A 447 -26.96 6.34 0.66
CA VAL A 447 -26.25 7.63 0.80
C VAL A 447 -27.03 8.78 0.16
N ALA A 448 -28.07 8.50 -0.62
CA ALA A 448 -29.06 9.48 -1.06
C ALA A 448 -30.21 9.57 -0.03
N SER A 449 -29.95 10.22 1.10
CA SER A 449 -30.98 10.68 2.03
C SER A 449 -30.71 12.12 2.42
#